data_AF-M5U7A2-F1
#
_entry.id   AF-M5U7A2-F1
#
_cell.length_a   1.000
_cell.length_b   1.000
_cell.length_c   1.000
_cell.angle_alpha   90.00
_cell.angle_beta   90.00
_cell.angle_gamma   90.00
#
_symmetry.space_group_name_H-M   'P 1'
#
loop_
_entity.id
_entity.type
_entity.pdbx_description
1 polymer ?
#
loop_
_entity_poly.entity_id
_entity_poly.type
_entity_poly.pdbx_seq_one_letter_code
_entity_poly.pdbx_strand_id
1 'polypeptide(L)'
;MLELISSYSTFAILVAAAVHLFAFAVLAGWARSDRKRIAQTLERFTAGLPHRSRMDFHVHLSDQIEAFLADISDVMAQPLRSADRARLADRIRILDERREYLHSLRFETAWNVARTMIEAYPLAGVLGTILAIGSALAADDQASVNVIVTRFGDAIWSTFAGLSAAILLMLVGSVVEPGFARLSENRLGVREMAAKVKRELSVLEQSGAEAPTEASDKAATPEDGTA
;
A
#
# COMPACT_ATOMS: atom_id res chain seq x y z
N MET A 1 -43.68 9.31 -5.85
CA MET A 1 -42.20 9.22 -5.89
C MET A 1 -41.59 8.67 -4.60
N LEU A 2 -41.99 9.15 -3.41
CA LEU A 2 -41.48 8.65 -2.11
C LEU A 2 -41.69 7.14 -1.90
N GLU A 3 -42.80 6.59 -2.41
CA GLU A 3 -43.12 5.15 -2.31
C GLU A 3 -42.15 4.22 -3.05
N LEU A 4 -41.65 4.66 -4.20
CA LEU A 4 -40.64 3.94 -4.99
C LEU A 4 -39.26 4.02 -4.30
N ILE A 5 -38.92 5.16 -3.71
CA ILE A 5 -37.64 5.40 -3.04
C ILE A 5 -37.54 4.61 -1.73
N SER A 6 -38.63 4.53 -0.95
CA SER A 6 -38.69 3.78 0.30
C SER A 6 -38.49 2.28 0.09
N SER A 7 -39.23 1.67 -0.84
CA SER A 7 -39.13 0.24 -1.17
C SER A 7 -37.76 -0.12 -1.77
N TYR A 8 -37.12 0.81 -2.49
CA TYR A 8 -35.79 0.61 -3.06
C TYR A 8 -34.64 0.78 -2.07
N SER A 9 -34.85 1.37 -0.89
CA SER A 9 -33.76 1.70 0.04
C SER A 9 -32.97 0.46 0.48
N THR A 10 -33.67 -0.60 0.91
CA THR A 10 -33.07 -1.90 1.28
C THR A 10 -32.28 -2.50 0.11
N PHE A 11 -32.86 -2.49 -1.09
CA PHE A 11 -32.19 -3.03 -2.28
C PHE A 11 -30.95 -2.21 -2.66
N ALA A 12 -31.03 -0.88 -2.59
CA ALA A 12 -29.91 0.02 -2.85
C ALA A 12 -28.75 -0.21 -1.86
N ILE A 13 -29.06 -0.41 -0.58
CA ILE A 13 -28.07 -0.76 0.45
C ILE A 13 -27.37 -2.08 0.09
N LEU A 14 -28.13 -3.12 -0.30
CA LEU A 14 -27.57 -4.42 -0.67
C LEU A 14 -26.70 -4.35 -1.92
N VAL A 15 -27.14 -3.63 -2.96
CA VAL A 15 -26.35 -3.43 -4.18
C VAL A 15 -25.07 -2.66 -3.86
N ALA A 16 -25.17 -1.57 -3.09
CA ALA A 16 -24.00 -0.83 -2.65
C ALA A 16 -23.03 -1.72 -1.86
N ALA A 17 -23.53 -2.57 -0.95
CA ALA A 17 -22.72 -3.52 -0.18
C ALA A 17 -22.01 -4.53 -1.10
N ALA A 18 -22.71 -5.07 -2.10
CA ALA A 18 -22.13 -5.99 -3.07
C ALA A 18 -21.03 -5.34 -3.91
N VAL A 19 -21.24 -4.11 -4.38
CA VAL A 19 -20.22 -3.32 -5.09
C VAL A 19 -19.01 -3.07 -4.19
N HIS A 20 -19.23 -2.80 -2.91
CA HIS A 20 -18.17 -2.54 -1.95
C HIS A 20 -17.34 -3.80 -1.63
N LEU A 21 -18.00 -4.95 -1.51
CA LEU A 21 -17.32 -6.25 -1.41
C LEU A 21 -16.48 -6.55 -2.66
N PHE A 22 -17.00 -6.25 -3.85
CA PHE A 22 -16.25 -6.38 -5.09
C PHE A 22 -15.03 -5.45 -5.10
N ALA A 23 -15.18 -4.21 -4.64
CA ALA A 23 -14.06 -3.27 -4.50
C ALA A 23 -12.98 -3.81 -3.54
N PHE A 24 -13.37 -4.42 -2.41
CA PHE A 24 -12.41 -5.09 -1.52
C PHE A 24 -11.71 -6.26 -2.18
N ALA A 25 -12.41 -7.07 -2.98
CA ALA A 25 -11.81 -8.17 -3.73
C ALA A 25 -10.77 -7.66 -4.75
N VAL A 26 -11.10 -6.57 -5.47
CA VAL A 26 -10.18 -5.92 -6.42
C VAL A 26 -8.95 -5.36 -5.68
N LEU A 27 -9.14 -4.67 -4.55
CA LEU A 27 -8.03 -4.16 -3.74
C LEU A 27 -7.15 -5.30 -3.20
N ALA A 28 -7.74 -6.40 -2.76
CA ALA A 28 -7.02 -7.57 -2.28
C ALA A 28 -6.18 -8.22 -3.39
N GLY A 29 -6.74 -8.33 -4.61
CA GLY A 29 -6.03 -8.79 -5.79
C GLY A 29 -4.90 -7.85 -6.21
N TRP A 30 -5.13 -6.54 -6.15
CA TRP A 30 -4.13 -5.53 -6.44
C TRP A 30 -2.96 -5.59 -5.44
N ALA A 31 -3.24 -5.69 -4.14
CA ALA A 31 -2.21 -5.80 -3.10
C ALA A 31 -1.36 -7.07 -3.26
N ARG A 32 -1.97 -8.21 -3.60
CA ARG A 32 -1.24 -9.45 -3.90
C ARG A 32 -0.31 -9.29 -5.09
N SER A 33 -0.82 -8.69 -6.17
CA SER A 33 -0.05 -8.44 -7.39
C SER A 33 1.12 -7.50 -7.13
N ASP A 34 0.90 -6.48 -6.31
CA ASP A 34 1.93 -5.50 -5.96
C ASP A 34 3.04 -6.10 -5.11
N ARG A 35 2.71 -6.89 -4.07
CA ARG A 35 3.73 -7.64 -3.30
C ARG A 35 4.59 -8.51 -4.19
N LYS A 36 3.99 -9.19 -5.16
CA LYS A 36 4.71 -10.03 -6.12
C LYS A 36 5.67 -9.21 -6.98
N ARG A 37 5.25 -8.03 -7.45
CA ARG A 37 6.13 -7.12 -8.22
C ARG A 37 7.31 -6.62 -7.38
N ILE A 38 7.06 -6.23 -6.13
CA ILE A 38 8.13 -5.77 -5.21
C ILE A 38 9.12 -6.92 -4.95
N ALA A 39 8.64 -8.10 -4.58
CA ALA A 39 9.49 -9.26 -4.31
C ALA A 39 10.34 -9.64 -5.53
N GLN A 40 9.76 -9.66 -6.73
CA GLN A 40 10.50 -9.95 -7.98
C GLN A 40 11.54 -8.87 -8.31
N THR A 41 11.24 -7.61 -8.02
CA THR A 41 12.17 -6.50 -8.23
C THR A 41 13.36 -6.61 -7.28
N LEU A 42 13.08 -6.87 -5.99
CA LEU A 42 14.11 -7.08 -4.98
C LEU A 42 14.92 -8.35 -5.24
N GLU A 43 14.31 -9.45 -5.67
CA GLU A 43 15.02 -10.69 -6.00
C GLU A 43 16.02 -10.47 -7.14
N ARG A 44 15.61 -9.79 -8.23
CA ARG A 44 16.53 -9.45 -9.33
C ARG A 44 17.67 -8.56 -8.85
N PHE A 45 17.40 -7.68 -7.89
CA PHE A 45 18.37 -6.80 -7.29
C PHE A 45 19.39 -7.57 -6.44
N THR A 46 18.92 -8.43 -5.52
CA THR A 46 19.75 -9.19 -4.58
C THR A 46 20.45 -10.41 -5.20
N ALA A 47 20.02 -10.91 -6.35
CA ALA A 47 20.60 -12.08 -7.03
C ALA A 47 22.11 -11.97 -7.35
N GLY A 48 22.70 -10.77 -7.29
CA GLY A 48 24.14 -10.57 -7.49
C GLY A 48 24.96 -10.34 -6.22
N LEU A 49 24.34 -10.42 -5.03
CA LEU A 49 25.02 -10.22 -3.75
C LEU A 49 25.56 -11.56 -3.21
N PRO A 50 26.77 -11.58 -2.62
CA PRO A 50 27.42 -12.83 -2.20
C PRO A 50 26.75 -13.53 -1.01
N HIS A 51 26.05 -12.80 -0.14
CA HIS A 51 25.37 -13.32 1.06
C HIS A 51 23.86 -13.31 0.87
N ARG A 52 23.35 -14.12 -0.07
CA ARG A 52 21.90 -14.25 -0.29
C ARG A 52 21.30 -15.13 0.79
N SER A 53 20.29 -14.62 1.50
CA SER A 53 19.41 -15.49 2.28
C SER A 53 18.64 -16.40 1.31
N ARG A 54 19.04 -17.69 1.22
CA ARG A 54 18.36 -18.69 0.37
C ARG A 54 17.03 -19.05 1.04
N MET A 55 16.02 -18.21 0.83
CA MET A 55 14.70 -18.45 1.39
C MET A 55 13.99 -19.57 0.64
N ASP A 56 13.33 -20.42 1.42
CA ASP A 56 12.54 -21.53 0.93
C ASP A 56 11.30 -21.00 0.17
N PHE A 57 10.88 -21.71 -0.89
CA PHE A 57 9.79 -21.26 -1.78
C PHE A 57 8.42 -21.12 -1.08
N HIS A 58 8.30 -21.56 0.17
CA HIS A 58 7.09 -21.54 0.97
C HIS A 58 6.93 -20.32 1.89
N VAL A 59 7.93 -19.43 1.97
CA VAL A 59 7.86 -18.29 2.90
C VAL A 59 6.96 -17.17 2.33
N HIS A 60 6.19 -16.52 3.20
CA HIS A 60 5.28 -15.44 2.83
C HIS A 60 6.03 -14.29 2.13
N LEU A 61 5.45 -13.70 1.08
CA LEU A 61 6.11 -12.68 0.25
C LEU A 61 6.61 -11.48 1.06
N SER A 62 5.93 -11.13 2.16
CA SER A 62 6.38 -10.03 3.01
C SER A 62 7.70 -10.33 3.70
N ASP A 63 7.90 -11.56 4.18
CA ASP A 63 9.12 -11.94 4.88
C ASP A 63 10.28 -12.08 3.89
N GLN A 64 9.99 -12.45 2.64
CA GLN A 64 10.97 -12.39 1.54
C GLN A 64 11.48 -10.97 1.29
N ILE A 65 10.58 -9.99 1.30
CA ILE A 65 10.94 -8.58 1.16
C ILE A 65 11.83 -8.14 2.33
N GLU A 66 11.46 -8.49 3.58
CA GLU A 66 12.24 -8.17 4.78
C GLU A 66 13.65 -8.79 4.74
N ALA A 67 13.78 -10.05 4.33
CA ALA A 67 15.08 -10.70 4.19
C ALA A 67 15.95 -10.04 3.11
N PHE A 68 15.36 -9.65 1.97
CA PHE A 68 16.11 -8.91 0.96
C PHE A 68 16.56 -7.52 1.45
N LEU A 69 15.74 -6.84 2.27
CA LEU A 69 16.14 -5.59 2.89
C LEU A 69 17.29 -5.80 3.90
N ALA A 70 17.27 -6.90 4.66
CA ALA A 70 18.36 -7.27 5.55
C ALA A 70 19.66 -7.56 4.77
N ASP A 71 19.61 -8.35 3.71
CA ASP A 71 20.77 -8.64 2.85
C ASP A 71 21.41 -7.34 2.31
N ILE A 72 20.59 -6.36 1.92
CA ILE A 72 21.08 -5.04 1.47
C ILE A 72 21.70 -4.25 2.64
N SER A 73 21.07 -4.26 3.80
CA SER A 73 21.58 -3.61 5.01
C SER A 73 22.93 -4.18 5.43
N ASP A 74 23.12 -5.49 5.31
CA ASP A 74 24.38 -6.17 5.64
C ASP A 74 25.51 -5.76 4.70
N VAL A 75 25.24 -5.67 3.40
CA VAL A 75 26.21 -5.14 2.42
C VAL A 75 26.54 -3.67 2.71
N MET A 76 25.53 -2.89 3.11
CA MET A 76 25.74 -1.50 3.53
C MET A 76 26.53 -1.38 4.83
N ALA A 77 26.53 -2.38 5.72
CA ALA A 77 27.35 -2.38 6.92
C ALA A 77 28.85 -2.64 6.64
N GLN A 78 29.19 -3.13 5.44
CA GLN A 78 30.58 -3.36 5.05
C GLN A 78 31.35 -2.04 4.84
N PRO A 79 32.70 -2.05 4.96
CA PRO A 79 33.53 -0.89 4.70
C PRO A 79 33.25 -0.25 3.34
N LEU A 80 33.33 1.08 3.28
CA LEU A 80 33.04 1.94 2.12
C LEU A 80 33.71 1.50 0.80
N ARG A 81 34.88 0.84 0.88
CA ARG A 81 35.67 0.37 -0.28
C ARG A 81 35.46 -1.11 -0.64
N SER A 82 34.47 -1.78 -0.06
CA SER A 82 34.14 -3.16 -0.42
C SER A 82 33.65 -3.25 -1.87
N ALA A 83 34.10 -4.29 -2.60
CA ALA A 83 33.65 -4.55 -3.96
C ALA A 83 32.12 -4.78 -4.04
N ASP A 84 31.54 -5.27 -2.94
CA ASP A 84 30.10 -5.52 -2.81
C ASP A 84 29.29 -4.21 -2.73
N ARG A 85 29.79 -3.18 -2.03
CA ARG A 85 29.17 -1.84 -2.04
C ARG A 85 29.20 -1.20 -3.43
N ALA A 86 30.30 -1.34 -4.17
CA ALA A 86 30.40 -0.81 -5.53
C ALA A 86 29.41 -1.49 -6.49
N ARG A 87 29.23 -2.81 -6.36
CA ARG A 87 28.20 -3.55 -7.13
C ARG A 87 26.78 -3.16 -6.74
N LEU A 88 26.53 -2.91 -5.46
CA LEU A 88 25.25 -2.40 -4.97
C LEU A 88 24.95 -1.00 -5.53
N ALA A 89 25.99 -0.17 -5.68
CA ALA A 89 25.91 1.17 -6.25
C ALA A 89 25.42 1.17 -7.71
N ASP A 90 26.03 0.33 -8.53
CA ASP A 90 25.68 0.25 -9.95
C ASP A 90 24.23 -0.25 -10.13
N ARG A 91 23.82 -1.22 -9.29
CA ARG A 91 22.46 -1.76 -9.31
C ARG A 91 21.40 -0.78 -8.81
N ILE A 92 21.71 0.10 -7.85
CA ILE A 92 20.70 1.06 -7.40
C ILE A 92 20.41 2.12 -8.45
N ARG A 93 21.39 2.46 -9.29
CA ARG A 93 21.21 3.37 -10.42
C ARG A 93 20.19 2.80 -11.41
N ILE A 94 20.27 1.50 -11.69
CA ILE A 94 19.30 0.76 -12.52
C ILE A 94 17.91 0.70 -11.86
N LEU A 95 17.83 0.62 -10.53
CA LEU A 95 16.57 0.61 -9.79
C LEU A 95 15.87 1.98 -9.80
N ASP A 96 16.63 3.07 -9.65
CA ASP A 96 16.13 4.47 -9.64
C ASP A 96 15.51 4.86 -10.99
N GLU A 97 15.95 4.26 -12.09
CA GLU A 97 15.39 4.48 -13.44
C GLU A 97 13.96 3.92 -13.59
N ARG A 98 13.60 2.85 -12.88
CA ARG A 98 12.31 2.20 -13.06
C ARG A 98 11.16 2.86 -12.30
N ARG A 99 11.44 3.60 -11.21
CA ARG A 99 10.49 4.37 -10.34
C ARG A 99 9.15 3.70 -9.96
N GLU A 100 8.91 2.44 -10.30
CA GLU A 100 7.64 1.73 -10.07
C GLU A 100 7.27 1.63 -8.58
N TYR A 101 8.25 1.77 -7.68
CA TYR A 101 8.05 1.78 -6.23
C TYR A 101 7.34 3.04 -5.69
N LEU A 102 7.15 4.09 -6.50
CA LEU A 102 6.49 5.35 -6.11
C LEU A 102 4.94 5.35 -6.23
N HIS A 103 4.32 4.29 -6.76
CA HIS A 103 2.88 4.28 -7.06
C HIS A 103 1.93 3.98 -5.87
N SER A 104 2.29 4.36 -4.63
CA SER A 104 1.55 3.92 -3.43
C SER A 104 0.29 4.75 -3.09
N LEU A 105 0.24 6.02 -3.46
CA LEU A 105 -0.82 6.93 -3.02
C LEU A 105 -2.22 6.49 -3.44
N ARG A 106 -2.37 5.96 -4.67
CA ARG A 106 -3.69 5.55 -5.18
C ARG A 106 -4.28 4.37 -4.41
N PHE A 107 -3.44 3.41 -4.01
CA PHE A 107 -3.88 2.26 -3.24
C PHE A 107 -4.27 2.65 -1.82
N GLU A 108 -3.41 3.44 -1.16
CA GLU A 108 -3.65 3.93 0.21
C GLU A 108 -4.93 4.77 0.27
N THR A 109 -5.12 5.70 -0.67
CA THR A 109 -6.34 6.50 -0.77
C THR A 109 -7.56 5.62 -0.99
N ALA A 110 -7.52 4.70 -1.96
CA ALA A 110 -8.67 3.84 -2.26
C ALA A 110 -9.05 2.96 -1.07
N TRP A 111 -8.07 2.40 -0.35
CA TRP A 111 -8.30 1.63 0.86
C TRP A 111 -8.91 2.46 1.99
N ASN A 112 -8.34 3.64 2.27
CA ASN A 112 -8.84 4.51 3.33
C ASN A 112 -10.27 4.97 3.05
N VAL A 113 -10.58 5.33 1.79
CA VAL A 113 -11.94 5.69 1.37
C VAL A 113 -12.90 4.51 1.55
N ALA A 114 -12.53 3.31 1.08
CA ALA A 114 -13.37 2.12 1.23
C ALA A 114 -13.66 1.79 2.70
N ARG A 115 -12.64 1.85 3.56
CA ARG A 115 -12.80 1.63 5.00
C ARG A 115 -13.79 2.61 5.63
N THR A 116 -13.61 3.92 5.41
CA THR A 116 -14.50 4.94 5.99
C THR A 116 -15.92 4.83 5.44
N MET A 117 -16.10 4.44 4.18
CA MET A 117 -17.42 4.25 3.57
C MET A 117 -18.26 3.15 4.25
N ILE A 118 -17.66 2.24 5.03
CA ILE A 118 -18.39 1.24 5.81
C ILE A 118 -19.31 1.90 6.85
N GLU A 119 -18.87 3.03 7.42
CA GLU A 119 -19.61 3.77 8.44
C GLU A 119 -20.90 4.41 7.89
N ALA A 120 -21.02 4.52 6.57
CA ALA A 120 -22.21 5.06 5.92
C ALA A 120 -23.40 4.07 5.90
N TYR A 121 -23.17 2.76 6.02
CA TYR A 121 -24.24 1.75 5.90
C TYR A 121 -25.26 1.78 7.05
N PRO A 122 -24.86 1.89 8.33
CA PRO A 122 -25.81 2.08 9.42
C PRO A 122 -26.63 3.36 9.24
N LEU A 123 -25.99 4.45 8.81
CA LEU A 123 -26.65 5.72 8.54
C LEU A 123 -27.65 5.59 7.39
N ALA A 124 -27.30 4.89 6.31
CA ALA A 124 -28.21 4.60 5.20
C ALA A 124 -29.43 3.79 5.65
N GLY A 125 -29.24 2.80 6.55
CA GLY A 125 -30.34 2.02 7.12
C GLY A 125 -31.33 2.87 7.93
N VAL A 126 -30.81 3.77 8.77
CA VAL A 126 -31.61 4.75 9.53
C VAL A 126 -32.32 5.72 8.60
N LEU A 127 -31.64 6.23 7.57
CA LEU A 127 -32.26 7.10 6.56
C LEU A 127 -33.40 6.41 5.82
N GLY A 128 -33.24 5.14 5.42
CA GLY A 128 -34.32 4.38 4.78
C GLY A 128 -35.52 4.17 5.72
N THR A 129 -35.27 4.00 7.02
CA THR A 129 -36.33 3.94 8.05
C THR A 129 -37.11 5.24 8.14
N ILE A 130 -36.39 6.38 8.20
CA ILE A 130 -37.00 7.71 8.24
C ILE A 130 -37.85 7.95 6.99
N LEU A 131 -37.35 7.57 5.80
CA LEU A 131 -38.08 7.70 4.55
C LEU A 131 -39.33 6.81 4.50
N ALA A 132 -39.22 5.57 4.97
CA ALA A 132 -40.34 4.62 5.00
C ALA A 132 -41.46 5.08 5.94
N ILE A 133 -41.12 5.45 7.17
CA ILE A 133 -42.08 5.98 8.15
C ILE A 133 -42.64 7.31 7.67
N GLY A 134 -41.80 8.22 7.18
CA GLY A 134 -42.23 9.51 6.64
C GLY A 134 -43.22 9.36 5.48
N SER A 135 -42.99 8.38 4.59
CA SER A 135 -43.92 8.06 3.50
C SER A 135 -45.24 7.47 4.00
N ALA A 136 -45.22 6.71 5.09
CA ALA A 136 -46.41 6.14 5.71
C ALA A 136 -47.28 7.21 6.37
N LEU A 137 -46.65 8.17 7.05
CA LEU A 137 -47.33 9.29 7.70
C LEU A 137 -47.86 10.34 6.72
N ALA A 138 -47.24 10.46 5.55
CA ALA A 138 -47.69 11.33 4.48
C ALA A 138 -48.77 10.70 3.58
N ALA A 139 -49.09 9.42 3.78
CA ALA A 139 -50.20 8.78 3.07
C ALA A 139 -51.53 9.33 3.61
N ASP A 140 -52.42 9.72 2.69
CA ASP A 140 -53.69 10.41 2.91
C ASP A 140 -54.56 9.78 4.01
N ASP A 141 -55.51 10.52 4.62
CA ASP A 141 -56.32 10.09 5.78
C ASP A 141 -57.15 8.79 5.55
N GLN A 142 -57.22 8.29 4.32
CA GLN A 142 -57.83 7.01 3.94
C GLN A 142 -56.83 5.83 3.85
N ALA A 143 -55.56 6.02 4.22
CA ALA A 143 -54.56 4.98 4.19
C ALA A 143 -54.97 3.81 5.10
N SER A 144 -55.23 2.65 4.50
CA SER A 144 -55.55 1.44 5.27
C SER A 144 -54.40 1.09 6.22
N VAL A 145 -54.73 0.55 7.40
CA VAL A 145 -53.77 0.03 8.38
C VAL A 145 -52.76 -0.92 7.72
N ASN A 146 -53.19 -1.69 6.71
CA ASN A 146 -52.33 -2.59 5.94
C ASN A 146 -51.17 -1.88 5.23
N VAL A 147 -51.41 -0.68 4.67
CA VAL A 147 -50.36 0.13 4.02
C VAL A 147 -49.35 0.59 5.07
N ILE A 148 -49.82 1.09 6.21
CA ILE A 148 -48.97 1.53 7.32
C ILE A 148 -48.07 0.38 7.82
N VAL A 149 -48.64 -0.79 8.08
CA VAL A 149 -47.90 -1.97 8.55
C VAL A 149 -46.85 -2.41 7.54
N THR A 150 -47.17 -2.41 6.24
CA THR A 150 -46.20 -2.75 5.19
C THR A 150 -44.99 -1.80 5.21
N ARG A 151 -45.22 -0.50 5.39
CA ARG A 151 -44.14 0.50 5.47
C ARG A 151 -43.27 0.38 6.73
N PHE A 152 -43.87 0.01 7.86
CA PHE A 152 -43.09 -0.34 9.05
C PHE A 152 -42.22 -1.58 8.80
N GLY A 153 -42.72 -2.56 8.04
CA GLY A 153 -41.92 -3.69 7.57
C GLY A 153 -40.72 -3.25 6.71
N ASP A 154 -40.95 -2.39 5.71
CA ASP A 154 -39.90 -1.85 4.85
C ASP A 154 -38.80 -1.13 5.67
N ALA A 155 -39.21 -0.34 6.68
CA ALA A 155 -38.30 0.36 7.58
C ALA A 155 -37.38 -0.60 8.36
N ILE A 156 -37.94 -1.67 8.94
CA ILE A 156 -37.19 -2.67 9.69
C ILE A 156 -36.15 -3.34 8.77
N TRP A 157 -36.57 -3.72 7.57
CA TRP A 157 -35.67 -4.36 6.59
C TRP A 157 -34.54 -3.44 6.15
N SER A 158 -34.80 -2.13 5.97
CA SER A 158 -33.75 -1.16 5.65
C SER A 158 -32.70 -1.06 6.76
N THR A 159 -33.13 -0.95 8.03
CA THR A 159 -32.19 -0.92 9.17
C THR A 159 -31.38 -2.20 9.26
N PHE A 160 -32.05 -3.35 9.14
CA PHE A 160 -31.39 -4.64 9.20
C PHE A 160 -30.33 -4.80 8.09
N ALA A 161 -30.66 -4.39 6.86
CA ALA A 161 -29.73 -4.41 5.75
C ALA A 161 -28.53 -3.49 5.97
N GLY A 162 -28.74 -2.27 6.47
CA GLY A 162 -27.66 -1.32 6.77
C GLY A 162 -26.69 -1.86 7.82
N LEU A 163 -27.20 -2.40 8.93
CA LEU A 163 -26.37 -2.96 10.00
C LEU A 163 -25.65 -4.24 9.54
N SER A 164 -26.35 -5.13 8.86
CA SER A 164 -25.78 -6.39 8.37
C SER A 164 -24.69 -6.13 7.33
N ALA A 165 -24.90 -5.19 6.40
CA ALA A 165 -23.88 -4.77 5.44
C ALA A 165 -22.65 -4.20 6.15
N ALA A 166 -22.84 -3.32 7.14
CA ALA A 166 -21.74 -2.75 7.92
C ALA A 166 -20.92 -3.84 8.62
N ILE A 167 -21.58 -4.75 9.34
CA ILE A 167 -20.92 -5.85 10.06
C ILE A 167 -20.14 -6.76 9.10
N LEU A 168 -20.74 -7.14 7.98
CA LEU A 168 -20.09 -7.98 6.97
C LEU A 168 -18.87 -7.28 6.37
N LEU A 169 -19.00 -6.00 6.02
CA LEU A 169 -17.89 -5.23 5.45
C LEU A 169 -16.78 -4.97 6.48
N MET A 170 -17.11 -4.74 7.76
CA MET A 170 -16.13 -4.65 8.84
C MET A 170 -15.36 -5.97 9.01
N LEU A 171 -16.07 -7.11 8.96
CA LEU A 171 -15.44 -8.43 9.04
C LEU A 171 -14.50 -8.69 7.87
N VAL A 172 -14.91 -8.35 6.65
CA VAL A 172 -14.05 -8.49 5.46
C VAL A 172 -12.86 -7.53 5.56
N GLY A 173 -13.10 -6.28 5.97
CA GLY A 173 -12.08 -5.26 6.16
C GLY A 173 -11.00 -5.71 7.15
N SER A 174 -11.40 -6.30 8.29
CA SER A 174 -10.45 -6.75 9.33
C SER A 174 -9.58 -7.93 8.88
N VAL A 175 -10.07 -8.80 7.99
CA VAL A 175 -9.27 -9.88 7.41
C VAL A 175 -8.24 -9.34 6.42
N VAL A 176 -8.58 -8.28 5.68
CA VAL A 176 -7.73 -7.72 4.62
C VAL A 176 -6.70 -6.71 5.17
N GLU A 177 -7.07 -5.99 6.23
CA GLU A 177 -6.28 -4.92 6.84
C GLU A 177 -4.84 -5.30 7.21
N PRO A 178 -4.57 -6.41 7.93
CA PRO A 178 -3.21 -6.79 8.29
C PRO A 178 -2.32 -6.95 7.06
N GLY A 179 -2.89 -7.48 5.97
CA GLY A 179 -2.18 -7.60 4.72
C GLY A 179 -1.78 -6.24 4.13
N PHE A 180 -2.69 -5.27 4.15
CA PHE A 180 -2.44 -3.96 3.55
C PHE A 180 -1.46 -3.14 4.39
N ALA A 181 -1.55 -3.24 5.72
CA ALA A 181 -0.57 -2.67 6.64
C ALA A 181 0.85 -3.18 6.34
N ARG A 182 1.04 -4.51 6.26
CA ARG A 182 2.35 -5.10 5.91
C ARG A 182 2.85 -4.69 4.53
N LEU A 183 1.96 -4.49 3.54
CA LEU A 183 2.38 -3.99 2.22
C LEU A 183 2.89 -2.54 2.30
N SER A 184 2.20 -1.69 3.06
CA SER A 184 2.61 -0.30 3.27
C SER A 184 3.96 -0.21 3.96
N GLU A 185 4.17 -0.99 5.03
CA GLU A 185 5.44 -1.10 5.75
C GLU A 185 6.58 -1.54 4.83
N ASN A 186 6.36 -2.60 4.04
CA ASN A 186 7.36 -3.10 3.10
C ASN A 186 7.74 -2.04 2.05
N ARG A 187 6.78 -1.29 1.53
CA ARG A 187 7.03 -0.20 0.59
C ARG A 187 7.84 0.94 1.22
N LEU A 188 7.50 1.30 2.46
CA LEU A 188 8.24 2.31 3.21
C LEU A 188 9.69 1.88 3.44
N GLY A 189 9.90 0.64 3.89
CA GLY A 189 11.23 0.07 4.12
C GLY A 189 12.08 0.04 2.86
N VAL A 190 11.51 -0.38 1.72
CA VAL A 190 12.22 -0.34 0.42
C VAL A 190 12.60 1.09 0.02
N ARG A 191 11.69 2.06 0.22
CA ARG A 191 11.94 3.46 -0.12
C ARG A 191 13.05 4.07 0.75
N GLU A 192 13.00 3.83 2.05
CA GLU A 192 14.02 4.31 3.00
C GLU A 192 15.38 3.68 2.73
N MET A 193 15.40 2.37 2.45
CA MET A 193 16.62 1.66 2.07
C MET A 193 17.22 2.24 0.78
N ALA A 194 16.39 2.42 -0.25
CA ALA A 194 16.86 3.01 -1.50
C ALA A 194 17.42 4.43 -1.30
N ALA A 195 16.75 5.26 -0.50
CA ALA A 195 17.21 6.61 -0.18
C ALA A 195 18.53 6.60 0.61
N LYS A 196 18.68 5.69 1.58
CA LYS A 196 19.90 5.54 2.39
C LYS A 196 21.09 5.10 1.55
N VAL A 197 20.93 4.08 0.70
CA VAL A 197 21.99 3.66 -0.23
C VAL A 197 22.37 4.83 -1.14
N LYS A 198 21.40 5.51 -1.76
CA LYS A 198 21.68 6.65 -2.64
C LYS A 198 22.48 7.75 -1.93
N ARG A 199 22.10 8.10 -0.70
CA ARG A 199 22.83 9.10 0.11
C ARG A 199 24.28 8.67 0.35
N GLU A 200 24.52 7.44 0.78
CA GLU A 200 25.88 6.97 1.07
C GLU A 200 26.75 6.83 -0.19
N LEU A 201 26.15 6.52 -1.34
CA LEU A 201 26.86 6.50 -2.62
C LEU A 201 27.23 7.90 -3.11
N SER A 202 26.35 8.89 -2.93
CA SER A 202 26.68 10.28 -3.27
C SER A 202 27.86 10.81 -2.44
N VAL A 203 28.00 10.35 -1.19
CA VAL A 203 29.17 10.65 -0.35
C VAL A 203 30.43 9.97 -0.90
N LEU A 204 30.34 8.72 -1.37
CA LEU A 204 31.46 8.02 -2.00
C LEU A 204 31.96 8.69 -3.29
N GLU A 205 31.05 9.16 -4.15
CA GLU A 205 31.42 9.91 -5.36
C GLU A 205 32.13 11.23 -5.01
N GLN A 206 31.68 11.92 -3.97
CA GLN A 206 32.31 13.16 -3.49
C GLN A 206 33.69 12.90 -2.86
N SER A 207 33.83 11.87 -2.01
CA SER A 207 35.12 11.50 -1.41
C SER A 207 36.13 10.93 -2.41
N GLY A 208 35.67 10.34 -3.52
CA GLY A 208 36.53 9.88 -4.61
C GLY A 208 37.04 11.02 -5.51
N ALA A 209 36.31 12.14 -5.58
CA ALA A 209 36.70 13.33 -6.35
C ALA A 209 37.77 14.19 -5.63
N GLU A 210 38.02 13.96 -4.34
CA GLU A 210 38.98 14.68 -3.50
C GLU A 210 40.37 14.02 -3.41
N ALA A 211 40.73 13.12 -4.34
CA ALA A 211 42.10 12.59 -4.41
C ALA A 211 43.07 13.68 -4.94
N PRO A 212 44.11 14.09 -4.19
CA PRO A 212 44.93 15.25 -4.54
C PRO A 212 45.77 15.03 -5.79
N THR A 213 45.71 16.01 -6.70
CA THR A 213 46.72 16.29 -7.72
C THR A 213 48.02 16.78 -7.05
N GLU A 214 48.68 15.94 -6.25
CA GLU A 214 49.97 16.23 -5.61
C GLU A 214 50.96 15.10 -5.88
N ALA A 215 51.43 14.95 -7.11
CA ALA A 215 52.64 14.17 -7.41
C ALA A 215 53.18 14.49 -8.81
N SER A 216 53.55 15.75 -9.10
CA SER A 216 54.48 16.05 -10.20
C SER A 216 55.09 17.45 -10.07
N ASP A 217 55.75 17.77 -8.94
CA ASP A 217 56.68 18.91 -8.94
C ASP A 217 57.80 18.81 -7.89
N LYS A 218 58.44 17.63 -7.79
CA LYS A 218 59.72 17.48 -7.07
C LYS A 218 60.61 16.47 -7.77
N ALA A 219 61.33 16.92 -8.80
CA ALA A 219 62.62 16.33 -9.19
C ALA A 219 63.32 17.21 -10.26
N ALA A 220 63.98 18.28 -9.84
CA ALA A 220 65.07 18.87 -10.62
C ALA A 220 65.98 19.74 -9.73
N THR A 221 66.75 19.10 -8.86
CA THR A 221 68.07 19.60 -8.47
C THR A 221 69.04 18.43 -8.45
N PRO A 222 70.18 18.58 -9.14
CA PRO A 222 71.42 18.09 -8.60
C PRO A 222 72.40 19.26 -8.43
N GLU A 223 72.82 19.47 -7.20
CA GLU A 223 74.17 19.94 -6.90
C GLU A 223 75.16 18.85 -7.35
N ASP A 224 76.22 19.20 -8.06
CA ASP A 224 77.54 19.50 -7.47
C ASP A 224 78.63 19.53 -8.57
N GLY A 225 79.67 20.32 -8.36
CA GLY A 225 80.63 20.75 -9.39
C GLY A 225 81.78 19.79 -9.68
N THR A 226 82.64 20.20 -10.63
CA THR A 226 84.12 20.15 -10.55
C THR A 226 84.78 20.68 -11.83
N ALA A 227 85.92 21.36 -11.61
CA ALA A 227 86.96 21.86 -12.52
C ALA A 227 86.71 23.19 -13.27
#